data_AF-W2SLG3-F1
#
_entry.id   AF-W2SLG3-F1
#
_cell.length_a   1.000
_cell.length_b   1.000
_cell.length_c   1.000
_cell.angle_alpha   90.00
_cell.angle_beta   90.00
_cell.angle_gamma   90.00
#
_symmetry.space_group_name_H-M   'P 1'
#
loop_
_entity.id
_entity.type
_entity.pdbx_description
1 polymer ?
#
loop_
_entity_poly.entity_id
_entity_poly.type
_entity_poly.pdbx_seq_one_letter_code
_entity_poly.pdbx_strand_id
1 'polypeptide(L)'
;MELSIGNLFSLYTSNLVWSLFLTSTALHAVALITSPLQAVLKWYRRQSSDSDTCLPYLCAVVGSGLWLRYSFFIQDTKLILLQTYAVTMQSFFVFALIFYRTKKRRLIRLVAVSAVLLLLVFYYIQGMNEDDGKE
;
A
#
# COMPACT_ATOMS: atom_id res chain seq x y z
N MET A 1 28.00 4.45 4.20
CA MET A 1 28.00 3.00 4.48
C MET A 1 28.31 2.30 3.15
N GLU A 2 29.51 1.76 2.97
CA GLU A 2 29.85 1.04 1.74
C GLU A 2 29.11 -0.29 1.71
N LEU A 3 28.19 -0.42 0.76
CA LEU A 3 27.32 -1.59 0.58
C LEU A 3 28.11 -2.72 -0.09
N SER A 4 29.04 -3.34 0.64
CA SER A 4 29.76 -4.52 0.15
C SER A 4 28.89 -5.78 0.26
N ILE A 5 28.88 -6.60 -0.79
CA ILE A 5 28.13 -7.87 -0.85
C ILE A 5 28.49 -8.79 0.32
N GLY A 6 29.77 -8.81 0.72
CA GLY A 6 30.24 -9.59 1.87
C GLY A 6 29.64 -9.11 3.20
N ASN A 7 29.46 -7.80 3.36
CA ASN A 7 28.83 -7.22 4.55
C ASN A 7 27.34 -7.54 4.59
N LEU A 8 26.63 -7.49 3.47
CA LEU A 8 25.22 -7.90 3.39
C LEU A 8 25.04 -9.39 3.71
N PHE A 9 25.92 -10.24 3.20
CA PHE A 9 25.87 -11.67 3.47
C PHE A 9 26.09 -11.95 4.96
N SER A 10 27.12 -11.35 5.57
CA SER A 10 27.41 -11.48 7.00
C SER A 10 26.26 -10.98 7.88
N LEU A 11 25.65 -9.83 7.52
CA LEU A 11 24.50 -9.27 8.23
C LEU A 11 23.28 -10.20 8.13
N TYR A 12 23.09 -10.85 6.98
CA TYR A 12 22.00 -11.81 6.75
C TYR A 12 22.18 -13.10 7.56
N THR A 13 23.39 -13.67 7.59
CA THR A 13 23.69 -14.91 8.33
C THR A 13 23.81 -14.70 9.84
N SER A 14 24.04 -13.47 10.32
CA SER A 14 24.14 -13.16 11.75
C SER A 14 22.92 -13.63 12.57
N ASN A 15 21.72 -13.57 11.99
CA ASN A 15 20.47 -14.04 12.58
C ASN A 15 19.62 -14.72 11.50
N LEU A 16 20.11 -15.86 11.00
CA LEU A 16 19.53 -16.55 9.84
C LEU A 16 18.01 -16.77 9.97
N VAL A 17 17.53 -17.23 11.13
CA VAL A 17 16.10 -17.48 11.38
C VAL A 17 15.27 -16.20 11.26
N TRP A 18 15.75 -15.10 11.84
CA TRP A 18 15.07 -13.82 11.82
C TRP A 18 15.05 -13.21 10.40
N SER A 19 16.17 -13.31 9.70
CA SER A 19 16.29 -12.87 8.31
C SER A 19 15.36 -13.67 7.38
N LEU A 20 15.26 -14.99 7.55
CA LEU A 20 14.34 -15.85 6.79
C LEU A 20 12.87 -15.51 7.09
N PHE A 21 12.52 -15.26 8.36
CA PHE A 21 11.17 -14.87 8.73
C PHE A 21 10.76 -13.52 8.11
N LEU A 22 11.63 -12.51 8.19
CA LEU A 22 11.37 -11.18 7.63
C LEU A 22 11.24 -11.21 6.10
N THR A 23 12.12 -11.96 5.43
CA THR A 23 12.06 -12.12 3.96
C THR A 23 10.80 -12.86 3.53
N SER A 24 10.41 -13.93 4.23
CA SER A 24 9.15 -14.64 3.97
C SER A 24 7.93 -13.73 4.11
N THR A 25 7.89 -12.92 5.18
CA THR A 25 6.82 -11.96 5.43
C THR A 25 6.75 -10.91 4.32
N ALA A 26 7.89 -10.37 3.89
CA ALA A 26 7.96 -9.41 2.79
C ALA A 26 7.46 -10.02 1.46
N LEU A 27 7.89 -11.25 1.14
CA LEU A 27 7.42 -11.96 -0.06
C LEU A 27 5.91 -12.19 -0.01
N HIS A 28 5.38 -12.61 1.14
CA HIS A 28 3.95 -12.79 1.33
C HIS A 28 3.17 -11.47 1.15
N ALA A 29 3.67 -10.39 1.73
CA ALA A 29 3.07 -9.06 1.58
C ALA A 29 3.03 -8.62 0.10
N VAL A 30 4.14 -8.79 -0.63
CA VAL A 30 4.20 -8.46 -2.07
C VAL A 30 3.20 -9.29 -2.87
N ALA A 31 3.11 -10.60 -2.60
CA ALA A 31 2.16 -11.48 -3.26
C ALA A 31 0.70 -11.08 -2.97
N LEU A 32 0.37 -10.76 -1.72
CA LEU A 32 -0.96 -10.31 -1.32
C LEU A 32 -1.33 -8.96 -1.96
N ILE A 33 -0.41 -7.99 -1.92
CA ILE A 33 -0.59 -6.69 -2.56
C ILE A 33 -0.85 -6.87 -4.06
N THR A 34 -0.15 -7.80 -4.71
CA THR A 34 -0.29 -8.05 -6.16
C THR A 34 -1.50 -8.91 -6.51
N SER A 35 -2.10 -9.63 -5.55
CA SER A 35 -3.21 -10.57 -5.81
C SER A 35 -4.38 -10.01 -6.64
N PRO A 36 -4.80 -8.72 -6.50
CA PRO A 36 -5.91 -8.17 -7.28
C PRO A 36 -5.58 -7.99 -8.77
N LEU A 37 -4.35 -8.22 -9.21
CA LEU A 37 -3.97 -8.23 -10.62
C LEU A 37 -4.81 -9.24 -11.43
N GLN A 38 -5.23 -10.36 -10.82
CA GLN A 38 -6.13 -11.32 -11.45
C GLN A 38 -7.50 -10.68 -11.79
N ALA A 39 -7.99 -9.77 -10.95
CA ALA A 39 -9.22 -9.02 -11.22
C ALA A 39 -9.03 -8.04 -12.40
N VAL A 40 -7.88 -7.38 -12.49
CA VAL A 40 -7.56 -6.51 -13.64
C VAL A 40 -7.53 -7.31 -14.94
N LEU A 41 -6.91 -8.50 -14.94
CA LEU A 41 -6.90 -9.39 -16.11
C LEU A 41 -8.32 -9.82 -16.50
N LYS A 42 -9.19 -10.07 -15.53
CA LYS A 42 -10.62 -10.37 -15.76
C LYS A 42 -11.36 -9.17 -16.36
N TRP A 43 -11.13 -7.95 -15.87
CA TRP A 43 -11.73 -6.74 -16.43
C TRP A 43 -11.25 -6.46 -17.85
N TYR A 44 -9.96 -6.68 -18.11
CA TYR A 44 -9.39 -6.57 -19.46
C TYR A 44 -10.07 -7.54 -20.43
N ARG A 45 -10.27 -8.81 -20.06
CA ARG A 45 -10.95 -9.79 -20.92
C ARG A 45 -12.42 -9.46 -21.17
N ARG A 46 -13.11 -8.90 -20.16
CA ARG A 46 -14.54 -8.57 -20.23
C ARG A 46 -14.82 -7.16 -20.77
N GLN A 47 -13.81 -6.30 -20.85
CA GLN A 47 -13.93 -4.87 -21.10
C GLN A 47 -14.92 -4.15 -20.16
N SER A 48 -15.15 -4.72 -18.97
CA SER A 48 -16.06 -4.17 -17.97
C SER A 48 -15.67 -4.61 -16.56
N SER A 49 -15.79 -3.69 -15.60
CA SER A 49 -15.63 -3.94 -14.15
C SER A 49 -16.93 -3.84 -13.37
N ASP A 50 -18.09 -3.79 -14.04
CA ASP A 50 -19.37 -3.49 -13.40
C ASP A 50 -19.88 -4.57 -12.45
N SER A 51 -19.49 -5.84 -12.65
CA SER A 51 -19.87 -6.95 -11.78
C SER A 51 -19.17 -6.96 -10.43
N ASP A 52 -18.03 -6.26 -10.32
CA ASP A 52 -17.15 -6.36 -9.16
C ASP A 52 -17.33 -5.15 -8.23
N THR A 53 -17.14 -5.35 -6.93
CA THR A 53 -17.36 -4.31 -5.91
C THR A 53 -16.12 -3.43 -5.75
N CYS A 54 -16.30 -2.12 -5.63
CA CYS A 54 -15.20 -1.15 -5.50
C CYS A 54 -14.62 -1.02 -4.09
N LEU A 55 -15.39 -1.38 -3.05
CA LEU A 55 -15.02 -1.23 -1.64
C LEU A 55 -13.66 -1.81 -1.27
N PRO A 56 -13.29 -3.07 -1.60
CA PRO A 56 -12.01 -3.62 -1.18
C PRO A 56 -10.82 -2.83 -1.70
N TYR A 57 -10.91 -2.28 -2.92
CA TYR A 57 -9.84 -1.48 -3.53
C TYR A 57 -9.71 -0.10 -2.85
N LEU A 58 -10.83 0.54 -2.53
CA LEU A 58 -10.83 1.82 -1.82
C LEU A 58 -10.28 1.66 -0.40
N CYS A 59 -10.76 0.66 0.33
CA CYS A 59 -10.26 0.36 1.68
C CYS A 59 -8.78 0.01 1.66
N ALA A 60 -8.30 -0.70 0.63
CA ALA A 60 -6.88 -1.03 0.51
C ALA A 60 -6.00 0.21 0.26
N VAL A 61 -6.44 1.17 -0.57
CA VAL A 61 -5.71 2.44 -0.74
C VAL A 61 -5.69 3.25 0.56
N VAL A 62 -6.83 3.35 1.26
CA VAL A 62 -6.91 4.07 2.54
C VAL A 62 -6.02 3.41 3.60
N GLY A 63 -6.13 2.10 3.77
CA GLY A 63 -5.34 1.35 4.75
C GLY A 63 -3.84 1.44 4.45
N SER A 64 -3.43 1.25 3.20
CA SER A 64 -2.01 1.35 2.81
C SER A 64 -1.46 2.77 2.96
N GLY A 65 -2.27 3.80 2.69
CA GLY A 65 -1.91 5.20 2.92
C GLY A 65 -1.69 5.53 4.40
N LEU A 66 -2.60 5.10 5.28
CA LEU A 66 -2.45 5.27 6.73
C LEU A 66 -1.19 4.54 7.25
N TRP A 67 -0.97 3.31 6.81
CA TRP A 67 0.24 2.57 7.16
C TRP A 67 1.51 3.22 6.64
N LEU A 68 1.50 3.82 5.43
CA LEU A 68 2.65 4.54 4.92
C LEU A 68 2.98 5.75 5.81
N ARG A 69 1.97 6.51 6.23
CA ARG A 69 2.15 7.63 7.18
C ARG A 69 2.70 7.16 8.53
N TYR A 70 2.27 5.99 8.99
CA TYR A 70 2.82 5.34 10.19
C TYR A 70 4.27 4.90 9.98
N SER A 71 4.63 4.31 8.84
CA SER A 71 6.01 3.93 8.52
C SER A 71 6.97 5.13 8.55
N PHE A 72 6.51 6.29 8.05
CA PHE A 72 7.27 7.54 8.17
C PHE A 72 7.39 8.02 9.61
N PHE A 73 6.37 7.82 10.44
CA PHE A 73 6.43 8.19 11.86
C PHE A 73 7.48 7.36 12.61
N ILE A 74 7.53 6.04 12.40
CA ILE A 74 8.52 5.16 13.04
C ILE A 74 9.91 5.20 12.39
N GLN A 75 10.08 5.95 11.29
CA GLN A 75 11.34 6.08 10.53
C GLN A 75 11.93 4.73 10.06
N ASP A 76 11.09 3.72 9.80
CA ASP A 76 11.54 2.41 9.29
C ASP A 76 11.57 2.40 7.76
N THR A 77 12.76 2.54 7.18
CA THR A 77 12.97 2.55 5.72
C THR A 77 12.42 1.30 5.02
N LYS A 78 12.49 0.11 5.65
CA LYS A 78 11.99 -1.13 5.02
C LYS A 78 10.47 -1.09 4.91
N LEU A 79 9.81 -0.65 5.98
CA LEU A 79 8.35 -0.51 6.01
C LEU A 79 7.88 0.64 5.09
N ILE A 80 8.62 1.75 5.01
CA ILE A 80 8.33 2.84 4.07
C ILE A 80 8.36 2.34 2.63
N LEU A 81 9.39 1.58 2.23
CA LEU A 81 9.50 1.04 0.87
C LEU A 81 8.36 0.07 0.55
N LEU A 82 8.06 -0.86 1.46
CA LEU A 82 6.96 -1.83 1.28
C LEU A 82 5.60 -1.13 1.17
N GLN A 83 5.32 -0.16 2.04
CA GLN A 83 4.05 0.56 2.01
C GLN A 83 3.93 1.52 0.82
N THR A 84 5.03 2.09 0.34
CA THR A 84 5.04 2.89 -0.90
C THR A 84 4.68 2.04 -2.11
N TYR A 85 5.23 0.82 -2.18
CA TYR A 85 4.86 -0.17 -3.19
C TYR A 85 3.36 -0.53 -3.08
N ALA A 86 2.86 -0.76 -1.86
CA ALA A 86 1.45 -1.06 -1.61
C ALA A 86 0.52 0.06 -2.12
N VAL A 87 0.76 1.31 -1.73
CA VAL A 87 -0.05 2.47 -2.16
C VAL A 87 -0.04 2.60 -3.68
N THR A 88 1.12 2.41 -4.31
CA THR A 88 1.26 2.49 -5.78
C THR A 88 0.42 1.42 -6.47
N MET A 89 0.54 0.16 -6.05
CA MET A 89 -0.23 -0.95 -6.64
C MET A 89 -1.74 -0.81 -6.39
N GLN A 90 -2.15 -0.45 -5.17
CA GLN A 90 -3.57 -0.27 -4.86
C GLN A 90 -4.17 0.91 -5.64
N SER A 91 -3.42 1.99 -5.83
CA SER A 91 -3.83 3.12 -6.68
C SER A 91 -3.97 2.71 -8.14
N PHE A 92 -3.06 1.87 -8.65
CA PHE A 92 -3.17 1.29 -9.99
C PHE A 92 -4.45 0.45 -10.14
N PHE A 93 -4.80 -0.37 -9.15
CA PHE A 93 -6.03 -1.16 -9.22
C PHE A 93 -7.30 -0.31 -9.16
N VAL A 94 -7.33 0.74 -8.34
CA VAL A 94 -8.44 1.70 -8.34
C VAL A 94 -8.55 2.42 -9.68
N PHE A 95 -7.42 2.83 -10.27
CA PHE A 95 -7.40 3.43 -11.60
C PHE A 95 -7.94 2.48 -12.68
N ALA A 96 -7.44 1.24 -12.72
CA ALA A 96 -7.91 0.21 -13.64
C ALA A 96 -9.42 -0.07 -13.44
N LEU A 97 -9.88 -0.13 -12.19
CA LEU A 97 -11.29 -0.31 -11.86
C LEU A 97 -12.14 0.81 -12.46
N ILE A 98 -11.73 2.08 -12.30
CA ILE A 98 -12.42 3.26 -12.87
C ILE A 98 -12.41 3.22 -14.39
N PHE A 99 -11.29 2.85 -15.01
CA PHE A 99 -11.13 2.79 -16.46
C PHE A 99 -12.14 1.83 -17.11
N TYR A 100 -12.29 0.63 -16.55
CA TYR A 100 -13.24 -0.38 -17.05
C TYR A 100 -14.68 -0.21 -16.55
N ARG A 101 -14.98 0.82 -15.74
CA ARG A 101 -16.34 1.04 -15.19
C ARG A 101 -17.18 1.87 -16.15
N THR A 102 -18.38 1.40 -16.50
CA THR A 102 -19.29 2.19 -17.37
C THR A 102 -19.84 3.41 -16.63
N LYS A 103 -20.29 3.25 -15.37
CA LYS A 103 -20.85 4.34 -14.54
C LYS A 103 -19.81 4.98 -13.61
N LYS A 104 -18.73 5.52 -14.18
CA LYS A 104 -17.56 6.04 -13.42
C LYS A 104 -17.86 7.22 -12.48
N ARG A 105 -18.91 8.03 -12.71
CA ARG A 105 -19.16 9.26 -11.93
C ARG A 105 -19.36 9.02 -10.43
N ARG A 106 -20.09 7.97 -10.06
CA ARG A 106 -20.31 7.61 -8.65
C ARG A 106 -19.01 7.15 -8.00
N LEU A 107 -18.23 6.33 -8.71
CA LEU A 107 -16.97 5.80 -8.22
C LEU A 107 -15.91 6.90 -8.05
N ILE A 108 -15.75 7.78 -9.04
CA ILE A 108 -14.83 8.93 -8.95
C ILE A 108 -15.18 9.83 -7.77
N ARG A 109 -16.48 10.07 -7.52
CA ARG A 109 -16.92 10.84 -6.34
C ARG A 109 -16.52 10.15 -5.04
N LEU A 110 -16.69 8.84 -4.93
CA LEU A 110 -16.29 8.08 -3.75
C LEU A 110 -14.77 8.15 -3.54
N VAL A 111 -13.98 7.95 -4.61
CA VAL A 111 -12.52 8.05 -4.58
C VAL A 111 -12.07 9.45 -4.12
N ALA A 112 -12.67 10.50 -4.68
CA ALA A 112 -12.38 11.88 -4.32
C ALA A 112 -12.71 12.16 -2.84
N VAL A 113 -13.87 11.71 -2.35
CA VAL A 113 -14.25 11.85 -0.94
C VAL A 113 -13.26 11.10 -0.04
N SER A 114 -12.89 9.86 -0.38
CA SER A 114 -11.90 9.11 0.40
C SER A 114 -10.52 9.77 0.41
N ALA A 115 -10.09 10.35 -0.71
CA ALA A 115 -8.83 11.07 -0.81
C ALA A 115 -8.84 12.35 0.03
N VAL A 116 -9.92 13.13 -0.01
CA VAL A 116 -10.08 14.33 0.83
C VAL A 116 -10.08 13.95 2.31
N LEU A 117 -10.81 12.91 2.71
CA LEU A 117 -10.82 12.44 4.10
C LEU A 117 -9.42 12.00 4.56
N LEU A 118 -8.68 11.25 3.75
CA LEU A 118 -7.29 10.88 4.03
C LEU A 118 -6.39 12.11 4.21
N LEU A 119 -6.51 13.10 3.31
CA LEU A 119 -5.72 14.32 3.39
C LEU A 119 -6.05 15.12 4.65
N LEU A 120 -7.32 15.21 5.04
CA LEU A 120 -7.74 15.85 6.29
C LEU A 120 -7.16 15.13 7.51
N VAL A 121 -7.19 13.80 7.51
CA VAL A 121 -6.57 13.00 8.57
C VAL A 121 -5.06 13.24 8.64
N PHE A 122 -4.37 13.26 7.50
CA PHE A 122 -2.93 13.54 7.46
C PHE A 122 -2.59 14.96 7.91
N TYR A 123 -3.39 15.94 7.52
CA TYR A 123 -3.25 17.32 7.97
C TYR A 123 -3.46 17.44 9.48
N TYR A 124 -4.50 16.78 10.02
CA TYR A 124 -4.74 16.74 11.46
C TYR A 124 -3.56 16.11 12.22
N ILE A 125 -3.06 14.95 11.77
CA ILE A 125 -1.91 14.28 12.39
C ILE A 125 -0.65 15.15 12.29
N GLN A 126 -0.46 15.92 11.22
CA GLN A 126 0.69 16.82 11.09
C GLN A 126 0.63 18.00 12.09
N GLY A 127 -0.57 18.42 12.48
CA GLY A 127 -0.76 19.47 13.49
C GLY A 127 -0.68 18.99 14.94
N MET A 128 -0.64 17.67 15.18
CA MET A 128 -0.40 17.11 16.51
C MET A 128 1.08 17.22 16.84
N ASN A 129 1.42 17.72 18.04
CA ASN A 129 2.79 17.78 18.50
C ASN A 129 3.34 16.35 18.70
N GLU A 130 4.61 16.12 18.34
CA GLU A 130 5.25 14.80 18.43
C GLU A 130 5.26 14.19 19.85
N ASP A 131 5.05 15.03 20.87
CA ASP A 131 5.05 14.65 22.27
C ASP A 131 3.76 13.92 22.69
N ASP A 132 2.63 14.12 21.99
CA ASP A 132 1.35 13.48 22.32
C ASP A 132 1.29 12.00 21.86
N GLY A 133 2.24 11.57 21.01
CA GLY A 133 2.26 10.22 20.41
C GLY A 133 3.21 9.23 21.07
N LYS A 134 3.93 9.64 22.12
CA LYS A 134 4.96 8.83 22.82
C LYS A 134 4.59 8.45 24.26
N GLU A 135 3.39 8.80 24.71
CA GLU A 135 2.85 8.34 26.00
C GLU A 135 2.19 6.95 25.90
#